data_AF-A0A7V3KYN6-F1
#
_entry.id   AF-A0A7V3KYN6-F1
#
_cell.length_a   1.000
_cell.length_b   1.000
_cell.length_c   1.000
_cell.angle_alpha   90.00
_cell.angle_beta   90.00
_cell.angle_gamma   90.00
#
_symmetry.space_group_name_H-M   'P 1'
#
loop_
_entity.id
_entity.type
_entity.pdbx_description
1 polymer ?
#
loop_
_entity_poly.entity_id
_entity_poly.type
_entity_poly.pdbx_seq_one_letter_code
_entity_poly.pdbx_strand_id
1 'polypeptide(L)'
;MLGFAGKLLRVNLSTGEISQETIAEDIFKKFLGGRGIAAQILYTELKPKIDPLGSENKIVIAPGALVGTPALAANRTLLASKSPLTGIWGDAVFGGGFGIELKKAGYDAVIIEGKSSRPVYLYISNERVEIKEAGHLWGQETGPAQEALNEEIGPAKILLIGPAGEKLVKYASALSELHFSAGRSGMGCVMGAKKLKAIAVKGRGKIAVANRAELLSLTKQLIREIKENPSCGTLTRYGTWNNLTPLQNFGILPTKNFQQGIIEGGERLESEAFNKAILTKRYTCPNCPIFCRPIVEMESPLKVSGIYGGPQYETVAALGSLLLNTDPSVIAKAHELCNRYGLDTMSTGACIAWAMECWERGINLGRPLPWGDKDTILNLITEIAFR
;
A
#
# COMPACT_ATOMS: atom_id res chain seq x y z
N MET A 1 5.90 16.86 -25.08
CA MET A 1 6.15 15.55 -24.44
C MET A 1 4.83 14.79 -24.30
N LEU A 2 4.74 13.58 -24.87
CA LEU A 2 3.50 12.78 -24.91
C LEU A 2 3.61 11.64 -23.89
N GLY A 3 2.51 11.29 -23.21
CA GLY A 3 2.45 10.28 -22.15
C GLY A 3 2.79 10.80 -20.74
N PHE A 4 3.37 12.00 -20.65
CA PHE A 4 3.82 12.61 -19.40
C PHE A 4 3.12 13.94 -19.14
N ALA A 5 3.04 14.33 -17.87
CA ALA A 5 2.56 15.66 -17.51
C ALA A 5 3.65 16.74 -17.71
N GLY A 6 4.92 16.34 -17.69
CA GLY A 6 6.12 17.15 -17.92
C GLY A 6 6.67 17.85 -16.67
N LYS A 7 6.08 17.64 -15.49
CA LYS A 7 6.43 18.38 -14.27
C LYS A 7 6.65 17.48 -13.06
N LEU A 8 7.60 17.87 -12.21
CA LEU A 8 7.79 17.37 -10.87
C LEU A 8 7.32 18.44 -9.87
N LEU A 9 6.64 18.02 -8.82
CA LEU A 9 6.30 18.88 -7.69
C LEU A 9 7.31 18.65 -6.57
N ARG A 10 7.99 19.69 -6.08
CA ARG A 10 8.86 19.61 -4.91
C ARG A 10 8.24 20.37 -3.74
N VAL A 11 8.27 19.74 -2.58
CA VAL A 11 7.71 20.30 -1.34
C VAL A 11 8.72 20.10 -0.21
N ASN A 12 9.17 21.21 0.38
CA ASN A 12 10.03 21.19 1.55
C ASN A 12 9.21 21.48 2.80
N LEU A 13 9.00 20.46 3.63
CA LEU A 13 8.17 20.56 4.83
C LEU A 13 8.83 21.36 5.96
N SER A 14 10.15 21.58 5.91
CA SER A 14 10.86 22.39 6.89
C SER A 14 10.68 23.89 6.63
N THR A 15 10.75 24.31 5.37
CA THR A 15 10.66 25.73 4.97
C THR A 15 9.26 26.14 4.53
N GLY A 16 8.41 25.18 4.17
CA GLY A 16 7.11 25.44 3.55
C GLY A 16 7.21 25.77 2.06
N GLU A 17 8.39 25.68 1.46
CA GLU A 17 8.60 25.97 0.04
C GLU A 17 7.94 24.92 -0.84
N ILE A 18 7.25 25.38 -1.88
CA ILE A 18 6.61 24.55 -2.90
C ILE A 18 7.07 25.07 -4.25
N SER A 19 7.69 24.20 -5.05
CA SER A 19 8.20 24.55 -6.37
C SER A 19 7.84 23.48 -7.40
N GLN A 20 7.84 23.89 -8.67
CA GLN A 20 7.59 23.00 -9.79
C GLN A 20 8.83 22.98 -10.69
N GLU A 21 9.26 21.79 -11.08
CA GLU A 21 10.39 21.60 -11.97
C GLU A 21 9.93 20.97 -13.26
N THR A 22 10.38 21.52 -14.39
CA THR A 22 10.22 20.85 -15.68
C THR A 22 11.33 19.82 -15.80
N ILE A 23 10.96 18.60 -16.19
CA ILE A 23 11.91 17.50 -16.36
C ILE A 23 12.20 17.32 -17.85
N ALA A 24 13.47 17.15 -18.20
CA ALA A 24 13.87 16.97 -19.59
C ALA A 24 13.33 15.66 -20.16
N GLU A 25 12.90 15.70 -21.43
CA GLU A 25 12.36 14.52 -22.12
C GLU A 25 13.32 13.32 -22.10
N ASP A 26 14.62 13.58 -22.18
CA ASP A 26 15.65 12.54 -22.16
C ASP A 26 15.70 11.77 -20.83
N ILE A 27 15.28 12.38 -19.71
CA ILE A 27 15.15 11.66 -18.44
C ILE A 27 14.01 10.65 -18.53
N PHE A 28 12.86 11.01 -19.10
CA PHE A 28 11.78 10.06 -19.32
C PHE A 28 12.13 8.98 -20.36
N LYS A 29 12.90 9.30 -21.40
CA LYS A 29 13.40 8.29 -22.34
C LYS A 29 14.32 7.26 -21.66
N LYS A 30 15.16 7.70 -20.73
CA LYS A 30 16.11 6.85 -20.00
C LYS A 30 15.46 6.05 -18.87
N PHE A 31 14.53 6.65 -18.14
CA PHE A 31 14.00 6.12 -16.88
C PHE A 31 12.50 5.80 -16.91
N LEU A 32 11.82 6.05 -18.02
CA LEU A 32 10.39 5.87 -18.24
C LEU A 32 9.53 6.67 -17.25
N GLY A 33 9.23 6.11 -16.09
CA GLY A 33 8.33 6.66 -15.08
C GLY A 33 8.35 5.82 -13.81
N GLY A 34 7.55 6.17 -12.81
CA GLY A 34 7.46 5.41 -11.56
C GLY A 34 8.82 5.12 -10.94
N ARG A 35 9.18 3.84 -10.82
CA ARG A 35 10.45 3.38 -10.21
C ARG A 35 11.69 4.01 -10.83
N GLY A 36 11.77 4.13 -12.16
CA GLY A 36 12.97 4.66 -12.78
C GLY A 36 13.22 6.13 -12.43
N ILE A 37 12.16 6.95 -12.45
CA ILE A 37 12.23 8.37 -12.07
C ILE A 37 12.55 8.51 -10.58
N ALA A 38 11.88 7.74 -9.72
CA ALA A 38 12.17 7.76 -8.29
C ALA A 38 13.61 7.32 -7.98
N ALA A 39 14.12 6.30 -8.67
CA ALA A 39 15.50 5.83 -8.53
C ALA A 39 16.49 6.90 -8.98
N GLN A 40 16.27 7.54 -10.13
CA GLN A 40 17.13 8.61 -10.63
C GLN A 40 17.19 9.79 -9.65
N ILE A 41 16.04 10.24 -9.14
CA ILE A 41 15.95 11.34 -8.17
C ILE A 41 16.70 10.95 -6.88
N LEU A 42 16.35 9.82 -6.26
CA LEU A 42 16.93 9.44 -4.98
C LEU A 42 18.43 9.13 -5.09
N TYR A 43 18.88 8.50 -6.18
CA TYR A 43 20.30 8.23 -6.40
C TYR A 43 21.12 9.52 -6.56
N THR A 44 20.56 10.53 -7.24
CA THR A 44 21.24 11.80 -7.50
C THR A 44 21.22 12.72 -6.28
N GLU A 45 20.11 12.74 -5.54
CA GLU A 45 19.85 13.75 -4.52
C GLU A 45 20.12 13.29 -3.07
N LEU A 46 20.14 11.99 -2.80
CA LEU A 46 20.45 11.49 -1.45
C LEU A 46 21.95 11.30 -1.26
N LYS A 47 22.48 11.91 -0.20
CA LYS A 47 23.84 11.60 0.24
C LYS A 47 23.91 10.16 0.79
N PRO A 48 25.05 9.47 0.63
CA PRO A 48 25.28 8.20 1.32
C PRO A 48 25.08 8.34 2.84
N LYS A 49 24.64 7.26 3.48
CA LYS A 49 24.56 7.14 4.96
C LYS A 49 23.65 8.12 5.71
N ILE A 50 22.82 8.92 5.01
CA ILE A 50 21.78 9.72 5.68
C ILE A 50 20.89 8.89 6.61
N ASP A 51 20.37 9.48 7.68
CA ASP A 51 19.36 8.82 8.52
C ASP A 51 18.04 8.67 7.74
N PRO A 52 17.50 7.45 7.58
CA PRO A 52 16.18 7.25 6.96
C PRO A 52 15.02 8.00 7.63
N LEU A 53 15.13 8.36 8.91
CA LEU A 53 14.12 9.14 9.63
C LEU A 53 14.44 10.65 9.69
N GLY A 54 15.57 11.06 9.11
CA GLY A 54 16.05 12.43 9.08
C GLY A 54 15.31 13.33 8.10
N SER A 55 15.51 14.65 8.26
CA SER A 55 15.00 15.66 7.33
C SER A 55 15.62 15.54 5.93
N GLU A 56 16.86 15.06 5.84
CA GLU A 56 17.59 14.86 4.58
C GLU A 56 17.03 13.72 3.71
N ASN A 57 16.33 12.74 4.31
CA ASN A 57 15.69 11.70 3.53
C ASN A 57 14.58 12.29 2.66
N LYS A 58 14.33 11.72 1.48
CA LYS A 58 13.30 12.20 0.55
C LYS A 58 12.25 11.12 0.34
N ILE A 59 11.01 11.53 0.20
CA ILE A 59 9.92 10.67 -0.26
C ILE A 59 9.63 11.04 -1.71
N VAL A 60 9.63 10.06 -2.61
CA VAL A 60 9.22 10.26 -4.00
C VAL A 60 7.96 9.45 -4.26
N ILE A 61 6.90 10.14 -4.68
CA ILE A 61 5.65 9.54 -5.15
C ILE A 61 5.60 9.68 -6.66
N ALA A 62 5.69 8.56 -7.39
CA ALA A 62 5.80 8.57 -8.84
C ALA A 62 4.82 7.57 -9.48
N PRO A 63 3.77 8.04 -10.17
CA PRO A 63 2.96 7.20 -11.04
C PRO A 63 3.78 6.59 -12.18
N GLY A 64 3.40 5.39 -12.63
CA GLY A 64 4.00 4.78 -13.81
C GLY A 64 3.79 5.60 -15.09
N ALA A 65 4.64 5.40 -16.09
CA ALA A 65 4.63 6.19 -17.33
C ALA A 65 3.26 6.22 -18.04
N LEU A 66 2.55 5.09 -18.06
CA LEU A 66 1.24 4.98 -18.72
C LEU A 66 0.06 5.48 -17.87
N VAL A 67 0.28 5.81 -16.59
CA VAL A 67 -0.80 6.18 -15.67
C VAL A 67 -1.49 7.46 -16.14
N GLY A 68 -2.82 7.49 -16.07
CA GLY A 68 -3.63 8.61 -16.56
C GLY A 68 -3.93 8.56 -18.07
N THR A 69 -3.37 7.58 -18.80
CA THR A 69 -3.75 7.29 -20.19
C THR A 69 -4.88 6.24 -20.26
N PRO A 70 -5.48 6.00 -21.44
CA PRO A 70 -6.43 4.90 -21.64
C PRO A 70 -5.82 3.49 -21.61
N ALA A 71 -4.51 3.35 -21.40
CA ALA A 71 -3.85 2.06 -21.38
C ALA A 71 -4.44 1.13 -20.30
N LEU A 72 -4.49 -0.16 -20.63
CA LEU A 72 -4.96 -1.21 -19.76
C LEU A 72 -4.20 -1.22 -18.41
N ALA A 73 -4.94 -1.29 -17.30
CA ALA A 73 -4.41 -1.41 -15.94
C ALA A 73 -3.32 -0.38 -15.56
N ALA A 74 -3.29 0.77 -16.24
CA ALA A 74 -2.33 1.84 -15.98
C ALA A 74 -2.73 2.67 -14.74
N ASN A 75 -2.60 2.05 -13.57
CA ASN A 75 -3.09 2.56 -12.29
C ASN A 75 -2.11 2.37 -11.12
N ARG A 76 -0.84 2.05 -11.42
CA ARG A 76 0.19 1.78 -10.39
C ARG A 76 0.98 3.02 -10.04
N THR A 77 1.08 3.29 -8.75
CA THR A 77 1.86 4.38 -8.17
C THR A 77 2.94 3.81 -7.27
N LEU A 78 4.14 4.38 -7.37
CA LEU A 78 5.26 4.05 -6.50
C LEU A 78 5.36 5.08 -5.39
N LEU A 79 5.62 4.61 -4.17
CA LEU A 79 6.13 5.41 -3.05
C LEU A 79 7.53 4.89 -2.72
N ALA A 80 8.55 5.74 -2.80
CA ALA A 80 9.93 5.35 -2.61
C ALA A 80 10.70 6.30 -1.69
N SER A 81 11.67 5.77 -0.97
CA SER A 81 12.56 6.49 -0.06
C SER A 81 13.76 5.61 0.32
N LYS A 82 14.69 6.14 1.13
CA LYS A 82 15.57 5.27 1.92
C LYS A 82 14.75 4.61 3.03
N SER A 83 14.75 3.29 3.06
CA SER A 83 13.95 2.49 4.00
C SER A 83 14.47 2.61 5.43
N PRO A 84 13.63 2.91 6.43
CA PRO A 84 14.01 2.92 7.84
C PRO A 84 14.11 1.52 8.44
N LEU A 85 13.60 0.49 7.75
CA LEU A 85 13.69 -0.91 8.14
C LEU A 85 15.02 -1.54 7.71
N THR A 86 15.46 -1.25 6.48
CA THR A 86 16.60 -1.94 5.86
C THR A 86 17.82 -1.05 5.66
N GLY A 87 17.68 0.28 5.75
CA GLY A 87 18.77 1.23 5.55
C GLY A 87 19.23 1.40 4.09
N ILE A 88 18.55 0.75 3.14
CA ILE A 88 18.84 0.81 1.69
C ILE A 88 17.63 1.37 0.92
N TRP A 89 17.63 1.27 -0.41
CA TRP A 89 16.47 1.58 -1.24
C TRP A 89 15.22 0.86 -0.72
N GLY A 90 14.15 1.63 -0.52
CA GLY A 90 12.84 1.12 -0.20
C GLY A 90 11.82 1.66 -1.19
N ASP A 91 11.04 0.78 -1.78
CA ASP A 91 9.84 1.18 -2.49
C ASP A 91 8.64 0.31 -2.12
N ALA A 92 7.47 0.84 -2.41
CA ALA A 92 6.20 0.16 -2.32
C ALA A 92 5.29 0.63 -3.46
N VAL A 93 4.72 -0.34 -4.18
CA VAL A 93 3.80 -0.08 -5.29
C VAL A 93 2.37 -0.31 -4.81
N PHE A 94 1.50 0.68 -5.05
CA PHE A 94 0.09 0.60 -4.72
C PHE A 94 -0.78 0.91 -5.95
N GLY A 95 -2.03 0.47 -5.91
CA GLY A 95 -3.02 0.67 -6.97
C GLY A 95 -3.95 1.85 -6.69
N GLY A 96 -5.10 1.86 -7.38
CA GLY A 96 -6.17 2.83 -7.13
C GLY A 96 -6.13 4.05 -8.04
N GLY A 97 -6.85 5.09 -7.64
CA GLY A 97 -7.03 6.33 -8.40
C GLY A 97 -5.98 7.41 -8.11
N PHE A 98 -5.20 7.28 -7.04
CA PHE A 98 -4.27 8.33 -6.59
C PHE A 98 -3.31 8.79 -7.69
N GLY A 99 -2.56 7.87 -8.30
CA GLY A 99 -1.61 8.24 -9.36
C GLY A 99 -2.27 8.79 -10.62
N ILE A 100 -3.51 8.37 -10.90
CA ILE A 100 -4.29 8.92 -12.02
C ILE A 100 -4.64 10.38 -11.75
N GLU A 101 -5.15 10.70 -10.56
CA GLU A 101 -5.46 12.08 -10.17
C GLU A 101 -4.20 12.94 -10.09
N LEU A 102 -3.07 12.39 -9.65
CA LEU A 102 -1.79 13.11 -9.64
C LEU A 102 -1.31 13.47 -11.05
N LYS A 103 -1.35 12.52 -11.99
CA LYS A 103 -1.05 12.78 -13.40
C LYS A 103 -2.00 13.82 -14.00
N LYS A 104 -3.31 13.72 -13.71
CA LYS A 104 -4.30 14.70 -14.15
C LYS A 104 -4.14 16.07 -13.49
N ALA A 105 -3.56 16.15 -12.29
CA ALA A 105 -3.23 17.40 -11.64
C ALA A 105 -2.01 18.09 -12.29
N GLY A 106 -1.30 17.38 -13.18
CA GLY A 106 -0.19 17.94 -13.97
C GLY A 106 1.20 17.52 -13.48
N TYR A 107 1.31 16.47 -12.65
CA TYR A 107 2.60 16.05 -12.08
C TYR A 107 2.92 14.58 -12.39
N ASP A 108 4.16 14.32 -12.78
CA ASP A 108 4.72 12.97 -12.98
C ASP A 108 5.37 12.41 -11.72
N ALA A 109 5.77 13.27 -10.78
CA ALA A 109 6.15 12.86 -9.44
C ALA A 109 5.98 14.00 -8.42
N VAL A 110 5.90 13.63 -7.15
CA VAL A 110 6.00 14.54 -6.00
C VAL A 110 7.22 14.14 -5.18
N ILE A 111 8.09 15.10 -4.89
CA ILE A 111 9.26 14.95 -4.03
C ILE A 111 8.98 15.71 -2.73
N ILE A 112 8.98 14.99 -1.61
CA ILE A 112 8.85 15.57 -0.28
C ILE A 112 10.20 15.49 0.43
N GLU A 113 10.67 16.64 0.92
CA GLU A 113 11.90 16.77 1.70
C GLU A 113 11.66 17.58 2.98
N GLY A 114 12.67 17.65 3.84
CA GLY A 114 12.54 18.33 5.14
C GLY A 114 11.63 17.57 6.11
N LYS A 115 11.23 18.25 7.18
CA LYS A 115 10.37 17.72 8.24
C LYS A 115 9.56 18.87 8.83
N SER A 116 8.25 18.70 8.92
CA SER A 116 7.41 19.73 9.53
C SER A 116 7.57 19.75 11.05
N SER A 117 7.44 20.94 11.64
CA SER A 117 7.44 21.13 13.10
C SER A 117 6.14 20.64 13.75
N ARG A 118 5.04 20.52 12.99
CA ARG A 118 3.73 20.04 13.42
C ARG A 118 3.13 19.04 12.42
N PRO A 119 2.11 18.25 12.78
CA PRO A 119 1.38 17.43 11.81
C PRO A 119 0.80 18.26 10.68
N VAL A 120 1.05 17.85 9.43
CA VAL A 120 0.54 18.49 8.22
C VAL A 120 0.03 17.46 7.20
N TYR A 121 -0.79 17.91 6.26
CA TYR A 121 -1.10 17.17 5.05
C TYR A 121 -0.84 18.04 3.81
N LEU A 122 -0.52 17.40 2.69
CA LEU A 122 -0.32 18.06 1.41
C LEU A 122 -1.61 17.99 0.59
N TYR A 123 -2.13 19.14 0.18
CA TYR A 123 -3.28 19.22 -0.72
C TYR A 123 -2.83 19.65 -2.12
N ILE A 124 -3.19 18.86 -3.12
CA ILE A 124 -2.87 19.09 -4.54
C ILE A 124 -4.18 19.13 -5.33
N SER A 125 -4.54 20.30 -5.85
CA SER A 125 -5.69 20.48 -6.72
C SER A 125 -5.27 21.20 -8.01
N ASN A 126 -4.80 20.42 -8.97
CA ASN A 126 -4.11 20.93 -10.17
C ASN A 126 -2.93 21.82 -9.78
N GLU A 127 -2.95 23.11 -10.16
CA GLU A 127 -1.88 24.08 -9.85
C GLU A 127 -1.91 24.59 -8.41
N ARG A 128 -3.05 24.46 -7.71
CA ARG A 128 -3.16 24.83 -6.29
C ARG A 128 -2.53 23.73 -5.44
N VAL A 129 -1.40 24.04 -4.82
CA VAL A 129 -0.67 23.14 -3.90
C VAL A 129 -0.48 23.84 -2.56
N GLU A 130 -0.90 23.19 -1.48
CA GLU A 130 -0.88 23.77 -0.13
C GLU A 130 -0.43 22.75 0.91
N ILE A 131 0.41 23.18 1.85
CA ILE A 131 0.70 22.43 3.07
C ILE A 131 -0.31 22.91 4.13
N LYS A 132 -1.21 22.02 4.56
CA LYS A 132 -2.27 22.33 5.53
C LYS A 132 -2.00 21.64 6.85
N GLU A 133 -2.48 22.23 7.94
CA GLU A 133 -2.33 21.64 9.27
C GLU A 133 -3.18 20.36 9.42
N ALA A 134 -2.61 19.33 10.04
CA ALA A 134 -3.24 18.03 10.24
C ALA A 134 -3.30 17.62 11.72
N GLY A 135 -3.18 18.58 12.65
CA GLY A 135 -3.20 18.29 14.09
C GLY A 135 -4.46 17.54 14.53
N HIS A 136 -5.61 17.91 13.97
CA HIS A 136 -6.91 17.28 14.23
C HIS A 136 -7.01 15.83 13.68
N LEU A 137 -6.16 15.46 12.70
CA LEU A 137 -6.13 14.13 12.10
C LEU A 137 -5.09 13.21 12.75
N TRP A 138 -4.08 13.80 13.41
CA TRP A 138 -2.98 13.06 14.02
C TRP A 138 -3.51 12.23 15.20
N GLY A 139 -3.13 10.96 15.27
CA GLY A 139 -3.65 9.98 16.24
C GLY A 139 -4.88 9.21 15.74
N GLN A 140 -5.56 9.68 14.70
CA GLN A 140 -6.72 8.98 14.15
C GLN A 140 -6.33 7.77 13.31
N GLU A 141 -7.17 6.73 13.38
CA GLU A 141 -7.18 5.60 12.47
C GLU A 141 -7.41 6.05 11.01
N THR A 142 -7.00 5.24 10.04
CA THR A 142 -7.00 5.64 8.62
C THR A 142 -8.40 5.92 8.07
N GLY A 143 -9.42 5.14 8.45
CA GLY A 143 -10.81 5.38 8.04
C GLY A 143 -11.35 6.76 8.45
N PRO A 144 -11.46 7.03 9.77
CA PRO A 144 -11.91 8.33 10.29
C PRO A 144 -11.10 9.52 9.77
N ALA A 145 -9.77 9.39 9.66
CA ALA A 145 -8.92 10.46 9.13
C ALA A 145 -9.23 10.76 7.65
N GLN A 146 -9.52 9.74 6.84
CA GLN A 146 -9.88 9.93 5.44
C GLN A 146 -11.28 10.55 5.30
N GLU A 147 -12.22 10.19 6.18
CA GLU A 147 -13.57 10.78 6.22
C GLU A 147 -13.50 12.27 6.56
N ALA A 148 -12.82 12.63 7.66
CA ALA A 148 -12.61 14.02 8.06
C ALA A 148 -11.95 14.87 6.97
N LEU A 149 -10.95 14.31 6.26
CA LEU A 149 -10.35 14.98 5.09
C LEU A 149 -11.38 15.19 3.97
N ASN A 150 -12.18 14.18 3.62
CA ASN A 150 -13.19 14.34 2.58
C ASN A 150 -14.27 15.36 2.96
N GLU A 151 -14.61 15.51 4.24
CA GLU A 151 -15.50 16.57 4.72
C GLU A 151 -14.87 17.96 4.57
N GLU A 152 -13.57 18.09 4.90
CA GLU A 152 -12.85 19.38 4.85
C GLU A 152 -12.60 19.89 3.42
N ILE A 153 -12.17 19.01 2.50
CA ILE A 153 -11.70 19.39 1.15
C ILE A 153 -12.57 18.82 0.01
N GLY A 154 -13.67 18.14 0.36
CA GLY A 154 -14.50 17.38 -0.57
C GLY A 154 -13.81 16.09 -1.05
N PRO A 155 -14.50 15.27 -1.86
CA PRO A 155 -13.95 14.01 -2.36
C PRO A 155 -12.60 14.17 -3.08
N ALA A 156 -11.60 13.43 -2.61
CA ALA A 156 -10.25 13.41 -3.18
C ALA A 156 -9.67 11.99 -3.20
N LYS A 157 -8.56 11.78 -3.93
CA LYS A 157 -7.75 10.58 -3.77
C LYS A 157 -6.67 10.85 -2.74
N ILE A 158 -6.71 10.09 -1.65
CA ILE A 158 -5.92 10.36 -0.46
C ILE A 158 -4.97 9.18 -0.24
N LEU A 159 -3.69 9.48 -0.04
CA LEU A 159 -2.68 8.59 0.50
C LEU A 159 -2.37 9.05 1.93
N LEU A 160 -2.60 8.21 2.94
CA LEU A 160 -2.44 8.59 4.34
C LEU A 160 -1.80 7.50 5.20
N ILE A 161 -1.27 7.91 6.36
CA ILE A 161 -0.77 7.00 7.40
C ILE A 161 -1.75 6.88 8.56
N GLY A 162 -1.73 5.73 9.23
CA GLY A 162 -2.39 5.54 10.52
C GLY A 162 -1.43 5.71 11.71
N PRO A 163 -1.89 5.36 12.93
CA PRO A 163 -1.11 5.44 14.15
C PRO A 163 0.26 4.76 14.06
N ALA A 164 0.40 3.63 13.35
CA ALA A 164 1.69 2.95 13.21
C ALA A 164 2.76 3.81 12.52
N GLY A 165 2.36 4.59 11.50
CA GLY A 165 3.25 5.54 10.83
C GLY A 165 3.66 6.67 11.77
N GLU A 166 2.69 7.23 12.50
CA GLU A 166 2.91 8.32 13.47
C GLU A 166 3.81 7.91 14.64
N LYS A 167 3.68 6.65 15.09
CA LYS A 167 4.51 6.02 16.11
C LYS A 167 5.82 5.44 15.55
N LEU A 168 6.12 5.65 14.27
CA LEU A 168 7.36 5.23 13.63
C LEU A 168 7.62 3.72 13.72
N VAL A 169 6.58 2.89 13.60
CA VAL A 169 6.76 1.44 13.40
C VAL A 169 7.53 1.24 12.11
N LYS A 170 8.63 0.47 12.14
CA LYS A 170 9.61 0.40 11.04
C LYS A 170 9.03 -0.16 9.73
N TYR A 171 7.97 -0.93 9.82
CA TYR A 171 7.21 -1.50 8.71
C TYR A 171 5.79 -0.90 8.60
N ALA A 172 5.60 0.34 9.07
CA ALA A 172 4.36 1.08 8.83
C ALA A 172 4.16 1.31 7.33
N SER A 173 2.91 1.14 6.90
CA SER A 173 2.44 1.34 5.53
C SER A 173 1.76 2.70 5.38
N ALA A 174 1.65 3.16 4.14
CA ALA A 174 0.75 4.25 3.75
C ALA A 174 -0.37 3.67 2.88
N LEU A 175 -1.61 4.10 3.08
CA LEU A 175 -2.78 3.55 2.41
C LEU A 175 -3.37 4.58 1.46
N SER A 176 -3.72 4.15 0.27
CA SER A 176 -4.56 4.91 -0.66
C SER A 176 -5.96 4.31 -0.65
N GLU A 177 -6.97 5.16 -0.49
CA GLU A 177 -8.39 4.76 -0.49
C GLU A 177 -8.69 3.62 0.51
N LEU A 178 -8.00 3.60 1.66
CA LEU A 178 -8.10 2.64 2.77
C LEU A 178 -7.74 1.17 2.49
N HIS A 179 -7.51 0.78 1.23
CA HIS A 179 -7.26 -0.61 0.89
C HIS A 179 -6.18 -0.84 -0.18
N PHE A 180 -5.63 0.21 -0.80
CA PHE A 180 -4.43 0.12 -1.63
C PHE A 180 -3.20 0.49 -0.81
N SER A 181 -2.50 -0.53 -0.30
CA SER A 181 -1.37 -0.32 0.60
C SER A 181 -0.05 -0.14 -0.17
N ALA A 182 0.65 0.95 0.11
CA ALA A 182 2.10 1.06 -0.03
C ALA A 182 2.73 0.37 1.20
N GLY A 183 2.70 -0.96 1.18
CA GLY A 183 2.85 -1.79 2.37
C GLY A 183 4.25 -1.85 2.94
N ARG A 184 5.21 -2.28 2.14
CA ARG A 184 6.54 -2.68 2.61
C ARG A 184 7.55 -1.53 2.64
N SER A 185 8.74 -1.82 3.14
CA SER A 185 9.87 -0.89 3.19
C SER A 185 9.71 0.31 4.14
N GLY A 186 8.65 0.32 4.97
CA GLY A 186 8.48 1.33 6.01
C GLY A 186 8.10 2.72 5.50
N MET A 187 7.42 2.82 4.35
CA MET A 187 7.10 4.12 3.76
C MET A 187 6.17 4.98 4.65
N GLY A 188 5.23 4.34 5.37
CA GLY A 188 4.40 5.03 6.37
C GLY A 188 5.23 5.58 7.54
N CYS A 189 6.30 4.89 7.91
CA CYS A 189 7.25 5.34 8.95
C CYS A 189 7.99 6.61 8.50
N VAL A 190 8.44 6.67 7.23
CA VAL A 190 9.10 7.86 6.68
C VAL A 190 8.15 9.06 6.62
N MET A 191 6.90 8.84 6.18
CA MET A 191 5.86 9.89 6.21
C MET A 191 5.62 10.42 7.63
N GLY A 192 5.48 9.52 8.61
CA GLY A 192 5.30 9.88 10.02
C GLY A 192 6.50 10.62 10.60
N ALA A 193 7.72 10.22 10.25
CA ALA A 193 8.95 10.88 10.68
C ALA A 193 9.02 12.34 10.22
N LYS A 194 8.39 12.67 9.09
CA LYS A 194 8.28 14.03 8.55
C LYS A 194 7.05 14.81 9.04
N LYS A 195 6.23 14.19 9.90
CA LYS A 195 4.91 14.67 10.36
C LYS A 195 3.92 14.91 9.21
N LEU A 196 4.05 14.15 8.12
CA LEU A 196 3.14 14.19 6.98
C LEU A 196 2.04 13.13 7.16
N LYS A 197 0.85 13.55 7.58
CA LYS A 197 -0.30 12.66 7.82
C LYS A 197 -0.89 12.11 6.53
N ALA A 198 -1.01 12.96 5.51
CA ALA A 198 -1.65 12.60 4.26
C ALA A 198 -1.18 13.43 3.07
N ILE A 199 -1.45 12.92 1.88
CA ILE A 199 -1.39 13.63 0.60
C ILE A 199 -2.76 13.44 -0.07
N ALA A 200 -3.46 14.53 -0.36
CA ALA A 200 -4.77 14.52 -1.00
C ALA A 200 -4.69 15.17 -2.38
N VAL A 201 -5.22 14.49 -3.39
CA VAL A 201 -5.04 14.89 -4.79
C VAL A 201 -6.37 14.94 -5.54
N LYS A 202 -6.55 16.01 -6.32
CA LYS A 202 -7.67 16.24 -7.26
C LYS A 202 -7.11 16.76 -8.58
N GLY A 203 -7.28 16.00 -9.64
CA GLY A 203 -6.78 16.32 -10.98
C GLY A 203 -7.86 16.26 -12.04
N ARG A 204 -7.93 17.28 -12.90
CA ARG A 204 -8.93 17.36 -13.97
C ARG A 204 -8.35 17.35 -15.39
N GLY A 205 -7.03 17.43 -15.51
CA GLY A 205 -6.33 17.42 -16.78
C GLY A 205 -6.44 16.10 -17.54
N LYS A 206 -5.79 16.06 -18.72
CA LYS A 206 -5.70 14.88 -19.57
C LYS A 206 -4.25 14.67 -19.96
N ILE A 207 -3.81 13.42 -19.98
CA ILE A 207 -2.50 13.06 -20.51
C ILE A 207 -2.61 12.85 -22.01
N ALA A 208 -1.92 13.69 -22.78
CA ALA A 208 -1.82 13.53 -24.22
C ALA A 208 -1.03 12.27 -24.55
N VAL A 209 -1.44 11.54 -25.60
CA VAL A 209 -0.75 10.33 -26.08
C VAL A 209 -0.48 10.48 -27.57
N ALA A 210 0.60 9.87 -28.06
CA ALA A 210 1.06 10.06 -29.44
C ALA A 210 0.02 9.58 -30.48
N ASN A 211 -0.46 8.35 -30.33
CA ASN A 211 -1.51 7.80 -31.19
C ASN A 211 -2.65 7.23 -30.34
N ARG A 212 -3.66 8.05 -30.08
CA ARG A 212 -4.80 7.66 -29.23
C ARG A 212 -5.63 6.55 -29.84
N ALA A 213 -5.85 6.57 -31.15
CA ALA A 213 -6.69 5.59 -31.85
C ALA A 213 -6.06 4.19 -31.77
N GLU A 214 -4.76 4.11 -32.04
CA GLU A 214 -3.98 2.87 -31.94
C GLU A 214 -3.92 2.34 -30.51
N LEU A 215 -3.65 3.20 -29.52
CA LEU A 215 -3.63 2.79 -28.11
C LEU A 215 -4.98 2.21 -27.66
N LEU A 216 -6.09 2.80 -28.09
CA LEU A 216 -7.43 2.28 -27.80
C LEU A 216 -7.70 0.95 -28.50
N SER A 217 -7.24 0.79 -29.75
CA SER A 217 -7.34 -0.47 -30.50
C SER A 217 -6.60 -1.60 -29.77
N LEU A 218 -5.34 -1.35 -29.41
CA LEU A 218 -4.52 -2.30 -28.66
C LEU A 218 -5.12 -2.61 -27.29
N THR A 219 -5.61 -1.61 -26.57
CA THR A 219 -6.27 -1.82 -25.27
C THR A 219 -7.50 -2.73 -25.41
N LYS A 220 -8.33 -2.55 -26.46
CA LYS A 220 -9.47 -3.43 -26.73
C LYS A 220 -9.04 -4.86 -27.05
N GLN A 221 -7.97 -5.03 -27.82
CA GLN A 221 -7.41 -6.34 -28.11
C GLN A 221 -6.95 -7.05 -26.82
N LEU A 222 -6.13 -6.39 -26.00
CA LEU A 222 -5.64 -6.96 -24.74
C LEU A 222 -6.76 -7.31 -23.77
N ILE A 223 -7.85 -6.54 -23.75
CA ILE A 223 -9.03 -6.87 -22.94
C ILE A 223 -9.67 -8.19 -23.41
N ARG A 224 -9.74 -8.45 -24.73
CA ARG A 224 -10.25 -9.74 -25.24
C ARG A 224 -9.34 -10.89 -24.84
N GLU A 225 -8.04 -10.74 -25.06
CA GLU A 225 -7.04 -11.76 -24.70
C GLU A 225 -7.09 -12.10 -23.20
N ILE A 226 -7.24 -11.10 -22.32
CA ILE A 226 -7.37 -11.33 -20.87
C ILE A 226 -8.65 -12.06 -20.51
N LYS A 227 -9.78 -11.75 -21.17
CA LYS A 227 -11.05 -12.43 -20.92
C LYS A 227 -11.03 -13.89 -21.36
N GLU A 228 -10.28 -14.19 -22.42
CA GLU A 228 -10.12 -15.54 -22.96
C GLU A 228 -9.04 -16.35 -22.22
N ASN A 229 -8.16 -15.70 -21.46
CA ASN A 229 -7.10 -16.35 -20.71
C ASN A 229 -7.59 -17.04 -19.41
N PRO A 230 -7.45 -18.38 -19.27
CA PRO A 230 -7.94 -19.12 -18.10
C PRO A 230 -7.31 -18.70 -16.77
N SER A 231 -6.02 -18.33 -16.77
CA SER A 231 -5.32 -17.85 -15.56
C SER A 231 -5.89 -16.52 -15.07
N CYS A 232 -6.28 -15.63 -15.98
CA CYS A 232 -6.96 -14.38 -15.66
C CYS A 232 -8.39 -14.63 -15.13
N GLY A 233 -9.09 -15.62 -15.67
CA GLY A 233 -10.38 -16.09 -15.13
C GLY A 233 -10.24 -16.64 -13.71
N THR A 234 -9.20 -17.42 -13.43
CA THR A 234 -8.88 -17.94 -12.10
C THR A 234 -8.60 -16.80 -11.11
N LEU A 235 -7.80 -15.82 -11.51
CA LEU A 235 -7.49 -14.63 -10.71
C LEU A 235 -8.75 -13.76 -10.46
N THR A 236 -9.69 -13.74 -11.40
CA THR A 236 -11.00 -13.08 -11.23
C THR A 236 -11.88 -13.81 -10.22
N ARG A 237 -11.87 -15.15 -10.22
CA ARG A 237 -12.70 -15.97 -9.32
C ARG A 237 -12.17 -15.99 -7.88
N TYR A 238 -10.86 -16.17 -7.71
CA TYR A 238 -10.25 -16.39 -6.39
C TYR A 238 -9.37 -15.24 -5.93
N GLY A 239 -9.09 -14.24 -6.77
CA GLY A 239 -8.05 -13.28 -6.46
C GLY A 239 -6.72 -13.98 -6.27
N THR A 240 -5.84 -13.37 -5.48
CA THR A 240 -4.53 -13.93 -5.17
C THR A 240 -4.61 -15.17 -4.27
N TRP A 241 -5.77 -15.46 -3.66
CA TRP A 241 -5.99 -16.66 -2.85
C TRP A 241 -5.83 -17.95 -3.66
N ASN A 242 -5.89 -17.88 -4.99
CA ASN A 242 -5.58 -19.00 -5.88
C ASN A 242 -4.21 -19.65 -5.63
N ASN A 243 -3.29 -18.98 -4.94
CA ASN A 243 -1.99 -19.52 -4.56
C ASN A 243 -2.01 -20.42 -3.32
N LEU A 244 -3.03 -20.32 -2.44
CA LEU A 244 -3.04 -21.05 -1.15
C LEU A 244 -3.03 -22.57 -1.36
N THR A 245 -3.93 -23.08 -2.20
CA THR A 245 -4.05 -24.52 -2.46
C THR A 245 -2.80 -25.10 -3.15
N PRO A 246 -2.26 -24.51 -4.24
CA PRO A 246 -1.02 -25.01 -4.83
C PRO A 246 0.16 -25.02 -3.86
N LEU A 247 0.34 -23.96 -3.06
CA LEU A 247 1.48 -23.86 -2.14
C LEU A 247 1.40 -24.87 -0.99
N GLN A 248 0.20 -25.11 -0.45
CA GLN A 248 -0.04 -26.17 0.52
C GLN A 248 0.30 -27.55 -0.08
N ASN A 249 -0.18 -27.85 -1.29
CA ASN A 249 0.06 -29.14 -1.96
C ASN A 249 1.54 -29.37 -2.32
N PHE A 250 2.26 -28.32 -2.67
CA PHE A 250 3.70 -28.38 -2.94
C PHE A 250 4.55 -28.40 -1.67
N GLY A 251 3.96 -28.27 -0.49
CA GLY A 251 4.69 -28.26 0.78
C GLY A 251 5.59 -27.04 0.95
N ILE A 252 5.17 -25.88 0.42
CA ILE A 252 5.91 -24.62 0.49
C ILE A 252 5.03 -23.45 0.97
N LEU A 253 3.89 -23.71 1.60
CA LEU A 253 3.10 -22.68 2.27
C LEU A 253 3.80 -22.30 3.58
N PRO A 254 4.24 -21.03 3.77
CA PRO A 254 4.93 -20.62 4.99
C PRO A 254 4.09 -20.91 6.23
N THR A 255 4.57 -21.81 7.07
CA THR A 255 3.84 -22.30 8.23
C THR A 255 4.74 -22.28 9.47
N LYS A 256 4.18 -21.81 10.59
CA LYS A 256 4.86 -21.76 11.90
C LYS A 256 6.25 -21.12 11.83
N ASN A 257 6.31 -19.83 11.47
CA ASN A 257 7.57 -19.11 11.21
C ASN A 257 8.55 -19.85 10.26
N PHE A 258 8.04 -20.38 9.14
CA PHE A 258 8.80 -21.14 8.14
C PHE A 258 9.42 -22.46 8.64
N GLN A 259 9.05 -22.94 9.83
CA GLN A 259 9.48 -24.26 10.31
C GLN A 259 8.83 -25.41 9.51
N GLN A 260 7.71 -25.13 8.85
CA GLN A 260 6.91 -26.10 8.10
C GLN A 260 6.43 -25.50 6.78
N GLY A 261 6.11 -26.36 5.82
CA GLY A 261 5.58 -26.00 4.50
C GLY A 261 4.11 -26.37 4.27
N ILE A 262 3.48 -26.98 5.26
CA ILE A 262 2.08 -27.47 5.25
C ILE A 262 1.51 -27.17 6.63
N ILE A 263 0.25 -26.72 6.68
CA ILE A 263 -0.49 -26.52 7.94
C ILE A 263 -1.63 -27.53 8.09
N GLU A 264 -1.82 -28.08 9.29
CA GLU A 264 -3.01 -28.87 9.65
C GLU A 264 -4.26 -27.98 9.67
N GLY A 265 -5.39 -28.45 9.12
CA GLY A 265 -6.59 -27.63 8.96
C GLY A 265 -6.52 -26.64 7.79
N GLY A 266 -5.49 -26.78 6.92
CA GLY A 266 -5.25 -25.89 5.78
C GLY A 266 -6.37 -25.90 4.73
N GLU A 267 -7.23 -26.91 4.72
CA GLU A 267 -8.42 -26.98 3.86
C GLU A 267 -9.37 -25.79 4.05
N ARG A 268 -9.37 -25.19 5.26
CA ARG A 268 -10.13 -23.95 5.55
C ARG A 268 -9.57 -22.72 4.85
N LEU A 269 -8.29 -22.74 4.48
CA LEU A 269 -7.58 -21.68 3.78
C LEU A 269 -7.58 -21.90 2.26
N GLU A 270 -8.02 -23.06 1.77
CA GLU A 270 -8.11 -23.31 0.34
C GLU A 270 -9.04 -22.31 -0.36
N SER A 271 -8.69 -21.96 -1.61
CA SER A 271 -9.29 -20.84 -2.33
C SER A 271 -10.83 -20.82 -2.34
N GLU A 272 -11.46 -21.98 -2.54
CA GLU A 272 -12.92 -22.12 -2.60
C GLU A 272 -13.57 -22.08 -1.21
N ALA A 273 -12.97 -22.76 -0.22
CA ALA A 273 -13.44 -22.73 1.17
C ALA A 273 -13.33 -21.31 1.76
N PHE A 274 -12.19 -20.65 1.51
CA PHE A 274 -11.93 -19.28 1.97
C PHE A 274 -12.86 -18.26 1.30
N ASN A 275 -13.11 -18.39 -0.01
CA ASN A 275 -14.14 -17.62 -0.70
C ASN A 275 -15.50 -17.76 -0.02
N LYS A 276 -15.97 -18.99 0.21
CA LYS A 276 -17.27 -19.25 0.84
C LYS A 276 -17.35 -18.72 2.27
N ALA A 277 -16.24 -18.73 3.00
CA ALA A 277 -16.20 -18.34 4.39
C ALA A 277 -16.31 -16.82 4.60
N ILE A 278 -15.65 -16.00 3.78
CA ILE A 278 -15.50 -14.56 4.08
C ILE A 278 -15.71 -13.60 2.91
N LEU A 279 -15.79 -14.07 1.65
CA LEU A 279 -15.87 -13.15 0.51
C LEU A 279 -17.26 -12.51 0.43
N THR A 280 -17.33 -11.19 0.57
CA THR A 280 -18.57 -10.44 0.31
C THR A 280 -18.71 -10.13 -1.18
N LYS A 281 -17.67 -9.55 -1.77
CA LYS A 281 -17.64 -9.22 -3.20
C LYS A 281 -16.22 -9.01 -3.70
N ARG A 282 -16.05 -8.93 -5.02
CA ARG A 282 -14.79 -8.55 -5.67
C ARG A 282 -14.92 -7.24 -6.41
N TYR A 283 -13.79 -6.56 -6.54
CA TYR A 283 -13.65 -5.34 -7.32
C TYR A 283 -12.29 -5.32 -8.03
N THR A 284 -12.03 -4.24 -8.77
CA THR A 284 -10.84 -4.10 -9.60
C THR A 284 -10.22 -2.72 -9.44
N CYS A 285 -8.94 -2.61 -9.79
CA CYS A 285 -8.29 -1.32 -9.94
C CYS A 285 -8.84 -0.58 -11.18
N PRO A 286 -8.74 0.76 -11.27
CA PRO A 286 -9.18 1.50 -12.45
C PRO A 286 -8.60 0.94 -13.76
N ASN A 287 -9.40 0.86 -14.83
CA ASN A 287 -9.00 0.34 -16.15
C ASN A 287 -8.47 -1.11 -16.16
N CYS A 288 -8.75 -1.94 -15.15
CA CYS A 288 -8.35 -3.34 -15.12
C CYS A 288 -9.58 -4.26 -15.22
N PRO A 289 -9.64 -5.20 -16.18
CA PRO A 289 -10.77 -6.12 -16.33
C PRO A 289 -10.74 -7.31 -15.36
N ILE A 290 -9.68 -7.45 -14.54
CA ILE A 290 -9.49 -8.58 -13.62
C ILE A 290 -9.99 -8.18 -12.23
N PHE A 291 -11.07 -8.81 -11.77
CA PHE A 291 -11.67 -8.52 -10.46
C PHE A 291 -10.94 -9.28 -9.33
N CYS A 292 -9.63 -9.08 -9.20
CA CYS A 292 -8.82 -9.87 -8.27
C CYS A 292 -8.97 -9.43 -6.80
N ARG A 293 -9.49 -8.24 -6.52
CA ARG A 293 -9.44 -7.65 -5.18
C ARG A 293 -10.69 -8.03 -4.37
N PRO A 294 -10.54 -8.67 -3.21
CA PRO A 294 -11.66 -9.00 -2.35
C PRO A 294 -12.08 -7.78 -1.51
N ILE A 295 -13.37 -7.72 -1.19
CA ILE A 295 -13.96 -6.96 -0.09
C ILE A 295 -14.54 -7.99 0.89
N VAL A 296 -14.23 -7.83 2.17
CA VAL A 296 -14.70 -8.70 3.25
C VAL A 296 -15.39 -7.83 4.29
N GLU A 297 -16.66 -8.10 4.53
CA GLU A 297 -17.51 -7.41 5.49
C GLU A 297 -18.33 -8.46 6.25
N MET A 298 -18.27 -8.39 7.58
CA MET A 298 -18.85 -9.40 8.47
C MET A 298 -19.31 -8.76 9.78
N GLU A 299 -20.42 -9.19 10.34
CA GLU A 299 -20.85 -8.81 11.70
C GLU A 299 -20.55 -9.90 12.75
N SER A 300 -20.33 -11.16 12.33
CA SER A 300 -20.08 -12.33 13.19
C SER A 300 -19.16 -13.33 12.46
N PRO A 301 -18.32 -14.13 13.16
CA PRO A 301 -18.08 -14.11 14.61
C PRO A 301 -17.24 -12.90 15.06
N LEU A 302 -16.58 -12.22 14.14
CA LEU A 302 -15.85 -10.98 14.37
C LEU A 302 -16.38 -9.91 13.43
N LYS A 303 -16.59 -8.70 13.95
CA LYS A 303 -16.98 -7.56 13.14
C LYS A 303 -15.81 -7.09 12.27
N VAL A 304 -15.97 -7.13 10.95
CA VAL A 304 -14.99 -6.71 9.95
C VAL A 304 -15.61 -5.66 9.05
N SER A 305 -14.99 -4.49 8.96
CA SER A 305 -15.44 -3.42 8.07
C SER A 305 -14.91 -3.59 6.65
N GLY A 306 -15.83 -3.62 5.67
CA GLY A 306 -15.51 -3.75 4.25
C GLY A 306 -14.74 -2.57 3.64
N ILE A 307 -14.67 -1.41 4.32
CA ILE A 307 -13.97 -0.21 3.80
C ILE A 307 -12.46 -0.45 3.63
N TYR A 308 -11.90 -1.36 4.44
CA TYR A 308 -10.48 -1.74 4.43
C TYR A 308 -10.17 -2.85 3.41
N GLY A 309 -11.17 -3.26 2.61
CA GLY A 309 -11.06 -4.36 1.66
C GLY A 309 -10.85 -5.72 2.33
N GLY A 310 -10.34 -6.69 1.57
CA GLY A 310 -10.01 -8.02 2.08
C GLY A 310 -8.53 -8.38 1.96
N PRO A 311 -8.09 -9.43 2.69
CA PRO A 311 -6.71 -9.90 2.65
C PRO A 311 -6.33 -10.36 1.24
N GLN A 312 -5.08 -10.10 0.84
CA GLN A 312 -4.45 -10.80 -0.30
C GLN A 312 -3.79 -12.09 0.19
N TYR A 313 -3.36 -12.96 -0.73
CA TYR A 313 -2.64 -14.19 -0.37
C TYR A 313 -1.55 -13.98 0.68
N GLU A 314 -0.69 -12.98 0.49
CA GLU A 314 0.40 -12.68 1.43
C GLU A 314 -0.10 -12.38 2.85
N THR A 315 -1.24 -11.70 2.97
CA THR A 315 -1.88 -11.44 4.26
C THR A 315 -2.43 -12.73 4.87
N VAL A 316 -3.04 -13.60 4.05
CA VAL A 316 -3.55 -14.90 4.51
C VAL A 316 -2.42 -15.80 4.99
N ALA A 317 -1.30 -15.85 4.26
CA ALA A 317 -0.14 -16.61 4.68
C ALA A 317 0.47 -16.02 5.97
N ALA A 318 0.73 -14.70 6.00
CA ALA A 318 1.44 -14.06 7.10
C ALA A 318 0.63 -13.98 8.41
N LEU A 319 -0.69 -13.81 8.35
CA LEU A 319 -1.58 -13.70 9.53
C LEU A 319 -2.43 -14.97 9.75
N GLY A 320 -2.22 -15.99 8.93
CA GLY A 320 -2.84 -17.30 9.02
C GLY A 320 -1.80 -18.39 9.25
N SER A 321 -1.37 -19.05 8.17
CA SER A 321 -0.53 -20.25 8.26
C SER A 321 0.81 -20.02 8.98
N LEU A 322 1.43 -18.86 8.76
CA LEU A 322 2.69 -18.50 9.41
C LEU A 322 2.57 -18.46 10.95
N LEU A 323 1.36 -18.21 11.46
CA LEU A 323 1.02 -18.10 12.88
C LEU A 323 0.29 -19.34 13.42
N LEU A 324 0.18 -20.41 12.63
CA LEU A 324 -0.67 -21.59 12.93
C LEU A 324 -2.15 -21.24 13.14
N ASN A 325 -2.66 -20.26 12.41
CA ASN A 325 -4.07 -19.84 12.44
C ASN A 325 -4.77 -20.21 11.11
N THR A 326 -5.80 -21.05 11.18
CA THR A 326 -6.63 -21.44 10.02
C THR A 326 -8.03 -20.82 10.04
N ASP A 327 -8.29 -19.86 10.92
CA ASP A 327 -9.59 -19.18 11.04
C ASP A 327 -9.71 -17.98 10.08
N PRO A 328 -10.55 -18.07 9.02
CA PRO A 328 -10.72 -16.98 8.06
C PRO A 328 -11.22 -15.68 8.68
N SER A 329 -12.05 -15.75 9.73
CA SER A 329 -12.60 -14.57 10.40
C SER A 329 -11.51 -13.79 11.15
N VAL A 330 -10.57 -14.49 11.77
CA VAL A 330 -9.41 -13.88 12.45
C VAL A 330 -8.48 -13.24 11.42
N ILE A 331 -8.22 -13.90 10.29
CA ILE A 331 -7.37 -13.36 9.22
C ILE A 331 -7.99 -12.10 8.62
N ALA A 332 -9.30 -12.10 8.38
CA ALA A 332 -10.05 -10.94 7.91
C ALA A 332 -9.95 -9.77 8.91
N LYS A 333 -10.12 -10.04 10.21
CA LYS A 333 -10.00 -9.03 11.25
C LYS A 333 -8.58 -8.49 11.38
N ALA A 334 -7.57 -9.37 11.33
CA ALA A 334 -6.16 -9.01 11.38
C ALA A 334 -5.75 -8.13 10.18
N HIS A 335 -6.25 -8.44 8.98
CA HIS A 335 -6.12 -7.60 7.79
C HIS A 335 -6.73 -6.20 8.01
N GLU A 336 -7.96 -6.15 8.53
CA GLU A 336 -8.64 -4.90 8.83
C GLU A 336 -7.81 -4.05 9.80
N LEU A 337 -7.34 -4.62 10.92
CA LEU A 337 -6.52 -3.92 11.91
C LEU A 337 -5.22 -3.38 11.29
N CYS A 338 -4.55 -4.17 10.44
CA CYS A 338 -3.35 -3.69 9.76
C CYS A 338 -3.64 -2.46 8.87
N ASN A 339 -4.70 -2.49 8.07
CA ASN A 339 -5.06 -1.33 7.23
C ASN A 339 -5.59 -0.15 8.05
N ARG A 340 -6.38 -0.42 9.09
CA ARG A 340 -6.90 0.58 10.02
C ARG A 340 -5.78 1.36 10.71
N TYR A 341 -4.70 0.68 11.07
CA TYR A 341 -3.57 1.27 11.77
C TYR A 341 -2.39 1.70 10.89
N GLY A 342 -2.35 1.26 9.63
CA GLY A 342 -1.25 1.57 8.71
C GLY A 342 -0.03 0.67 8.91
N LEU A 343 -0.23 -0.65 8.96
CA LEU A 343 0.82 -1.67 9.07
C LEU A 343 0.98 -2.48 7.78
N ASP A 344 2.19 -2.95 7.51
CA ASP A 344 2.45 -4.03 6.55
C ASP A 344 2.00 -5.37 7.13
N THR A 345 1.06 -6.06 6.47
CA THR A 345 0.55 -7.35 6.95
C THR A 345 1.63 -8.44 6.98
N MET A 346 2.55 -8.42 6.01
CA MET A 346 3.62 -9.42 5.91
C MET A 346 4.61 -9.30 7.07
N SER A 347 5.16 -8.09 7.28
CA SER A 347 6.10 -7.86 8.38
C SER A 347 5.43 -8.00 9.74
N THR A 348 4.16 -7.60 9.87
CA THR A 348 3.40 -7.78 11.11
C THR A 348 3.27 -9.28 11.45
N GLY A 349 2.84 -10.09 10.48
CA GLY A 349 2.78 -11.54 10.65
C GLY A 349 4.14 -12.15 11.00
N ALA A 350 5.20 -11.79 10.27
CA ALA A 350 6.54 -12.29 10.55
C ALA A 350 7.06 -11.92 11.95
N CYS A 351 6.82 -10.69 12.42
CA CYS A 351 7.20 -10.27 13.77
C CYS A 351 6.43 -11.02 14.86
N ILE A 352 5.13 -11.26 14.66
CA ILE A 352 4.32 -12.05 15.59
C ILE A 352 4.80 -13.51 15.59
N ALA A 353 5.06 -14.09 14.42
CA ALA A 353 5.55 -15.46 14.28
C ALA A 353 6.90 -15.65 15.01
N TRP A 354 7.83 -14.70 14.85
CA TRP A 354 9.10 -14.69 15.57
C TRP A 354 8.91 -14.65 17.09
N ALA A 355 7.97 -13.83 17.58
CA ALA A 355 7.69 -13.72 19.00
C ALA A 355 7.08 -15.02 19.58
N MET A 356 6.17 -15.66 18.84
CA MET A 356 5.60 -16.97 19.20
C MET A 356 6.69 -18.06 19.22
N GLU A 357 7.61 -18.08 18.27
CA GLU A 357 8.73 -19.03 18.27
C GLU A 357 9.69 -18.78 19.46
N CYS A 358 9.96 -17.52 19.80
CA CYS A 358 10.75 -17.19 20.98
C CYS A 358 10.12 -17.80 22.24
N TRP A 359 8.81 -17.63 22.41
CA TRP A 359 8.06 -18.22 23.53
C TRP A 359 8.13 -19.75 23.54
N GLU A 360 7.88 -20.41 22.39
CA GLU A 360 8.00 -21.87 22.27
C GLU A 360 9.39 -22.39 22.66
N ARG A 361 10.44 -21.62 22.36
CA ARG A 361 11.84 -21.93 22.72
C ARG A 361 12.21 -21.55 24.16
N GLY A 362 11.27 -21.06 24.96
CA GLY A 362 11.52 -20.64 26.34
C GLY A 362 12.23 -19.28 26.48
N ILE A 363 12.31 -18.49 25.40
CA ILE A 363 12.81 -17.11 25.46
C ILE A 363 11.67 -16.24 26.02
N ASN A 364 11.88 -15.72 27.23
CA ASN A 364 10.87 -14.94 27.93
C ASN A 364 10.72 -13.53 27.34
N LEU A 365 9.58 -13.27 26.69
CA LEU A 365 9.17 -11.95 26.20
C LEU A 365 8.18 -11.23 27.13
N GLY A 366 8.06 -11.69 28.38
CA GLY A 366 7.24 -11.08 29.43
C GLY A 366 5.78 -11.54 29.48
N ARG A 367 5.35 -12.43 28.57
CA ARG A 367 3.99 -12.99 28.52
C ARG A 367 3.92 -14.28 27.71
N PRO A 368 2.87 -15.10 27.89
CA PRO A 368 2.59 -16.23 27.01
C PRO A 368 2.28 -15.77 25.58
N LEU A 369 2.85 -16.46 24.60
CA LEU A 369 2.62 -16.22 23.17
C LEU A 369 2.37 -17.55 22.44
N PRO A 370 1.28 -18.26 22.75
CA PRO A 370 0.97 -19.54 22.13
C PRO A 370 0.68 -19.39 20.63
N TRP A 371 1.13 -20.37 19.84
CA TRP A 371 0.80 -20.48 18.42
C TRP A 371 -0.70 -20.59 18.20
N GLY A 372 -1.21 -19.96 17.14
CA GLY A 372 -2.61 -20.05 16.70
C GLY A 372 -3.63 -19.34 17.59
N ASP A 373 -3.21 -18.71 18.70
CA ASP A 373 -4.13 -18.05 19.62
C ASP A 373 -4.68 -16.73 19.03
N LYS A 374 -6.01 -16.69 18.89
CA LYS A 374 -6.71 -15.65 18.14
C LYS A 374 -6.58 -14.28 18.81
N ASP A 375 -6.79 -14.24 20.12
CA ASP A 375 -6.76 -13.01 20.90
C ASP A 375 -5.34 -12.46 20.97
N THR A 376 -4.34 -13.31 21.15
CA THR A 376 -2.92 -12.94 21.09
C THR A 376 -2.57 -12.30 19.75
N ILE A 377 -2.96 -12.91 18.62
CA ILE A 377 -2.69 -12.36 17.29
C ILE A 377 -3.30 -10.98 17.12
N LEU A 378 -4.59 -10.82 17.45
CA LEU A 378 -5.30 -9.54 17.25
C LEU A 378 -4.80 -8.44 18.20
N ASN A 379 -4.50 -8.77 19.45
CA ASN A 379 -3.99 -7.82 20.44
C ASN A 379 -2.59 -7.33 20.07
N LEU A 380 -1.69 -8.22 19.65
CA LEU A 380 -0.33 -7.84 19.24
C LEU A 380 -0.33 -6.87 18.06
N ILE A 381 -1.24 -6.99 17.09
CA ILE A 381 -1.35 -6.05 15.97
C ILE A 381 -1.62 -4.63 16.48
N THR A 382 -2.55 -4.51 17.44
CA THR A 382 -2.90 -3.23 18.07
C THR A 382 -1.72 -2.68 18.86
N GLU A 383 -1.09 -3.48 19.71
CA GLU A 383 0.07 -3.04 20.49
C GLU A 383 1.25 -2.60 19.61
N ILE A 384 1.56 -3.35 18.55
CA ILE A 384 2.58 -2.97 17.57
C ILE A 384 2.28 -1.57 16.99
N ALA A 385 1.02 -1.30 16.62
CA ALA A 385 0.64 -0.04 16.01
C ALA A 385 0.80 1.16 16.97
N PHE A 386 0.51 0.96 18.26
CA PHE A 386 0.48 2.04 19.24
C PHE A 386 1.77 2.19 20.07
N ARG A 387 2.67 1.20 19.99
CA ARG A 387 3.90 1.07 20.79
C ARG A 387 3.61 1.03 22.28
#